data_AF-A0A0D0GN44-F1
#
_entry.id   AF-A0A0D0GN44-F1
#
_cell.length_a   1.000
_cell.length_b   1.000
_cell.length_c   1.000
_cell.angle_alpha   90.00
_cell.angle_beta   90.00
_cell.angle_gamma   90.00
#
_symmetry.space_group_name_H-M   'P 1'
#
loop_
_entity.id
_entity.type
_entity.pdbx_description
1 polymer ?
#
loop_
_entity_poly.entity_id
_entity_poly.type
_entity_poly.pdbx_seq_one_letter_code
_entity_poly.pdbx_strand_id
1 'polypeptide(L)'
;MHNTALIIIILLPLCYFFKNRYVYLIAPFVCLIGLFINPFPILLSLGGVPEHMQIYFNEEGGGGMVVSVIGMAIMMIYAVFYTKVKSENFDFDMYYRLLAVGVSLNLLFIQASIFQRFSYLFFQFCVLFLPNMLAELQKMKDKYYFVLLHFLFNCFFVYYGIKLIAPTLIRPYF
;
A
#
# COMPACT_ATOMS: atom_id res chain seq x y z
N MET A 1 11.11 14.34 10.50
CA MET A 1 9.77 14.15 9.94
C MET A 1 9.86 14.28 8.44
N HIS A 2 9.88 13.16 7.72
CA HIS A 2 10.18 13.15 6.28
C HIS A 2 8.88 12.95 5.49
N ASN A 3 8.71 13.76 4.45
CA ASN A 3 7.43 14.23 3.90
C ASN A 3 6.66 13.20 3.05
N THR A 4 6.26 12.06 3.61
CA THR A 4 5.31 11.17 2.92
C THR A 4 3.97 11.87 2.67
N ALA A 5 3.61 12.85 3.50
CA ALA A 5 2.43 13.70 3.31
C ALA A 5 2.46 14.55 2.03
N LEU A 6 3.64 14.96 1.53
CA LEU A 6 3.73 15.70 0.26
C LEU A 6 3.33 14.82 -0.93
N ILE A 7 3.61 13.51 -0.86
CA ILE A 7 3.22 12.56 -1.90
C ILE A 7 1.69 12.51 -1.99
N ILE A 8 0.99 12.54 -0.85
CA ILE A 8 -0.48 12.55 -0.79
C ILE A 8 -1.06 13.76 -1.53
N ILE A 9 -0.42 14.94 -1.43
CA ILE A 9 -0.87 16.16 -2.12
C ILE A 9 -0.87 15.97 -3.64
N ILE A 10 0.07 15.20 -4.18
CA ILE A 10 0.15 14.90 -5.62
C ILE A 10 -0.82 13.77 -6.00
N LEU A 11 -0.96 12.77 -5.13
CA LEU A 11 -1.82 11.61 -5.39
C LEU A 11 -3.32 11.94 -5.33
N LEU A 12 -3.74 12.85 -4.44
CA LEU A 12 -5.14 13.22 -4.26
C LEU A 12 -5.80 13.74 -5.55
N PRO A 13 -5.22 14.72 -6.27
CA PRO A 13 -5.74 15.16 -7.57
C PRO A 13 -5.82 14.03 -8.59
N LEU A 14 -4.77 13.21 -8.72
CA LEU A 14 -4.77 12.07 -9.66
C LEU A 14 -5.91 11.09 -9.35
N CYS A 15 -6.07 10.71 -8.09
CA CYS A 15 -7.17 9.85 -7.65
C CYS A 15 -8.53 10.51 -7.86
N TYR A 16 -8.64 11.83 -7.68
CA TYR A 16 -9.89 12.55 -7.87
C TYR A 16 -10.33 12.61 -9.34
N PHE A 17 -9.39 12.88 -10.26
CA PHE A 17 -9.67 13.00 -11.69
C PHE A 17 -9.87 11.64 -12.37
N PHE A 18 -9.05 10.64 -12.05
CA PHE A 18 -9.17 9.30 -12.62
C PHE A 18 -10.08 8.44 -11.74
N LYS A 19 -11.34 8.25 -12.14
CA LYS A 19 -12.33 7.51 -11.34
C LYS A 19 -12.53 6.05 -11.76
N ASN A 20 -11.84 5.59 -12.80
CA ASN A 20 -12.07 4.26 -13.35
C ASN A 20 -11.47 3.16 -12.45
N ARG A 21 -12.33 2.45 -11.71
CA ARG A 21 -11.93 1.36 -10.79
C ARG A 21 -11.04 0.29 -11.42
N TYR A 22 -11.23 -0.02 -12.70
CA TYR A 22 -10.49 -1.07 -13.38
C TYR A 22 -9.01 -0.69 -13.57
N VAL A 23 -8.73 0.61 -13.75
CA VAL A 23 -7.35 1.12 -13.82
C VAL A 23 -6.64 0.83 -12.50
N TYR A 24 -7.29 1.09 -11.37
CA TYR A 24 -6.73 0.86 -10.05
C TYR A 24 -6.62 -0.62 -9.68
N LEU A 25 -7.51 -1.47 -10.22
CA LEU A 25 -7.41 -2.92 -10.06
C LEU A 25 -6.22 -3.50 -10.84
N ILE A 26 -5.98 -3.00 -12.06
CA ILE A 26 -4.92 -3.50 -12.96
C ILE A 26 -3.56 -2.91 -12.61
N ALA A 27 -3.49 -1.67 -12.12
CA ALA A 27 -2.25 -0.95 -11.85
C ALA A 27 -1.22 -1.72 -11.00
N PRO A 28 -1.58 -2.39 -9.89
CA PRO A 28 -0.63 -3.20 -9.13
C PRO A 28 0.03 -4.31 -9.96
N PHE A 29 -0.73 -4.97 -10.85
CA PHE A 29 -0.21 -6.04 -11.70
C PHE A 29 0.78 -5.50 -12.73
N VAL A 30 0.53 -4.32 -13.28
CA VAL A 30 1.49 -3.65 -14.18
C VAL A 30 2.76 -3.28 -13.41
N CYS A 31 2.63 -2.81 -12.17
CA CYS A 31 3.75 -2.45 -11.32
C CYS A 31 4.58 -3.65 -10.81
N LEU A 32 4.17 -4.90 -11.04
CA LEU A 32 5.02 -6.08 -10.82
C LEU A 32 6.30 -6.05 -11.65
N ILE A 33 6.37 -5.23 -12.70
CA ILE A 33 7.62 -4.94 -13.42
C ILE A 33 8.75 -4.47 -12.49
N GLY A 34 8.41 -3.85 -11.35
CA GLY A 34 9.36 -3.45 -10.30
C GLY A 34 10.14 -4.61 -9.67
N LEU A 35 9.67 -5.86 -9.83
CA LEU A 35 10.40 -7.07 -9.44
C LEU A 35 11.58 -7.38 -10.36
N PHE A 36 11.56 -6.88 -11.59
CA PHE A 36 12.57 -7.15 -12.62
C PHE A 36 13.44 -5.93 -12.90
N ILE A 37 12.84 -4.74 -12.83
CA ILE A 37 13.49 -3.48 -13.19
C ILE A 37 13.27 -2.50 -12.04
N ASN A 38 14.35 -1.98 -11.47
CA ASN A 38 14.27 -0.85 -10.54
C ASN A 38 14.16 0.46 -11.36
N PRO A 39 13.03 1.19 -11.30
CA PRO A 39 12.88 2.45 -12.04
C PRO A 39 13.52 3.64 -11.32
N PHE A 40 13.95 3.47 -10.06
CA PHE A 40 14.53 4.53 -9.24
C PHE A 40 15.80 5.16 -9.83
N PRO A 41 16.79 4.39 -10.35
CA PRO A 41 17.95 4.94 -11.06
C PRO A 41 17.57 5.79 -12.27
N ILE A 42 16.54 5.38 -13.03
CA ILE A 42 16.08 6.09 -14.23
C ILE A 42 15.45 7.43 -13.85
N LEU A 43 14.57 7.44 -12.84
CA LEU A 43 13.96 8.67 -12.32
C LEU A 43 15.00 9.66 -11.80
N LEU A 44 16.05 9.15 -11.17
CA LEU A 44 17.15 9.96 -10.65
C LEU A 44 18.06 10.52 -11.76
N SER A 45 18.26 9.79 -12.86
CA SER A 45 19.00 10.30 -14.03
C SER A 45 18.33 11.51 -14.68
N LEU A 46 17.00 11.64 -14.55
CA LEU A 46 16.22 12.76 -15.09
C LEU A 46 16.25 14.00 -14.17
N GLY A 47 16.53 13.84 -12.87
CA GLY A 47 16.51 14.92 -11.87
C GLY A 47 17.89 15.38 -11.39
N GLY A 48 18.96 14.66 -11.72
CA GLY A 48 20.31 14.85 -11.15
C GLY A 48 20.41 14.25 -9.75
N VAL A 49 21.43 13.42 -9.48
CA VAL A 49 21.55 12.69 -8.22
C VAL A 49 22.46 13.44 -7.25
N PRO A 50 21.94 14.05 -6.18
CA PRO A 50 22.79 14.50 -5.10
C PRO A 50 23.25 13.30 -4.25
N GLU A 51 24.49 13.31 -3.78
CA GLU A 51 25.18 12.16 -3.13
C GLU A 51 24.39 11.52 -1.97
N HIS A 52 23.57 12.28 -1.26
CA HIS A 52 22.75 11.79 -0.15
C HIS A 52 21.61 10.84 -0.58
N MET A 53 21.28 10.74 -1.87
CA MET A 53 20.27 9.79 -2.36
C MET A 53 20.84 8.39 -2.63
N GLN A 54 22.16 8.20 -2.56
CA GLN A 54 22.79 6.88 -2.76
C GLN A 54 22.32 5.83 -1.73
N ILE A 55 21.94 6.26 -0.53
CA ILE A 55 21.39 5.39 0.53
C ILE A 55 20.09 4.69 0.08
N TYR A 56 19.35 5.27 -0.87
CA TYR A 56 18.12 4.68 -1.39
C TYR A 56 18.34 3.59 -2.45
N PHE A 57 19.58 3.40 -2.92
CA PHE A 57 19.95 2.32 -3.84
C PHE A 57 20.28 1.02 -3.13
N ASN A 58 20.49 1.04 -1.80
CA ASN A 58 20.74 -0.18 -1.05
C ASN A 58 19.49 -1.06 -1.09
N GLU A 59 19.65 -2.28 -1.61
CA GLU A 59 18.60 -3.28 -1.67
C GLU A 59 18.27 -3.76 -0.25
N GLU A 60 17.07 -3.45 0.22
CA GLU A 60 16.49 -4.09 1.40
C GLU A 60 15.48 -5.15 0.94
N GLY A 61 15.98 -6.38 0.82
CA GLY A 61 15.19 -7.51 0.32
C GLY A 61 14.01 -7.89 1.23
N GLY A 62 12.82 -7.99 0.63
CA GLY A 62 11.74 -8.89 1.07
C GLY A 62 10.59 -8.26 1.87
N GLY A 63 10.86 -7.23 2.68
CA GLY A 63 9.81 -6.60 3.50
C GLY A 63 8.65 -6.03 2.66
N GLY A 64 8.97 -5.54 1.46
CA GLY A 64 7.99 -4.90 0.61
C GLY A 64 7.07 -5.79 -0.19
N MET A 65 7.49 -7.03 -0.42
CA MET A 65 6.66 -8.02 -1.09
C MET A 65 5.46 -8.37 -0.23
N VAL A 66 5.68 -8.57 1.08
CA VAL A 66 4.62 -8.96 2.02
C VAL A 66 3.54 -7.88 2.13
N VAL A 67 3.96 -6.61 2.29
CA VAL A 67 3.01 -5.47 2.37
C VAL A 67 2.18 -5.35 1.09
N SER A 68 2.83 -5.53 -0.07
CA SER A 68 2.16 -5.43 -1.37
C SER A 68 1.18 -6.58 -1.62
N VAL A 69 1.56 -7.82 -1.30
CA VAL A 69 0.68 -9.00 -1.42
C VAL A 69 -0.56 -8.82 -0.57
N ILE A 70 -0.39 -8.30 0.64
CA ILE A 70 -1.50 -8.06 1.55
C ILE A 70 -2.37 -6.95 1.01
N GLY A 71 -1.81 -5.82 0.59
CA GLY A 71 -2.56 -4.77 -0.10
C GLY A 71 -3.38 -5.26 -1.29
N MET A 72 -2.81 -6.12 -2.13
CA MET A 72 -3.53 -6.76 -3.23
C MET A 72 -4.69 -7.63 -2.74
N ALA A 73 -4.52 -8.40 -1.66
CA ALA A 73 -5.61 -9.17 -1.06
C ALA A 73 -6.76 -8.28 -0.59
N ILE A 74 -6.46 -7.15 0.09
CA ILE A 74 -7.45 -6.16 0.53
C ILE A 74 -8.22 -5.60 -0.66
N MET A 75 -7.49 -5.22 -1.71
CA MET A 75 -8.09 -4.69 -2.93
C MET A 75 -8.99 -5.70 -3.62
N MET A 76 -8.58 -6.97 -3.70
CA MET A 76 -9.40 -8.04 -4.28
C MET A 76 -10.67 -8.26 -3.47
N ILE A 77 -10.57 -8.27 -2.15
CA ILE A 77 -11.73 -8.40 -1.26
C ILE A 77 -12.71 -7.26 -1.54
N TYR A 78 -12.24 -6.02 -1.52
CA TYR A 78 -13.11 -4.89 -1.80
C TYR A 78 -13.73 -4.96 -3.21
N ALA A 79 -12.97 -5.36 -4.23
CA ALA A 79 -13.49 -5.50 -5.59
C ALA A 79 -14.61 -6.55 -5.70
N VAL A 80 -14.47 -7.70 -5.02
CA VAL A 80 -15.48 -8.77 -4.98
C VAL A 80 -16.72 -8.34 -4.21
N PHE A 81 -16.55 -7.61 -3.10
CA PHE A 81 -17.65 -7.15 -2.25
C PHE A 81 -18.06 -5.69 -2.53
N TYR A 82 -17.71 -5.12 -3.69
CA TYR A 82 -17.90 -3.69 -3.97
C TYR A 82 -19.34 -3.21 -3.80
N THR A 83 -20.30 -3.95 -4.37
CA THR A 83 -21.74 -3.61 -4.28
C THR A 83 -22.29 -3.71 -2.87
N LYS A 84 -21.58 -4.44 -2.01
CA LYS A 84 -21.98 -4.84 -0.67
C LYS A 84 -21.38 -3.95 0.43
N VAL A 85 -20.29 -3.25 0.12
CA VAL A 85 -19.53 -2.39 1.05
C VAL A 85 -19.86 -0.90 0.86
N LYS A 86 -20.73 -0.54 -0.10
CA LYS A 86 -21.15 0.85 -0.30
C LYS A 86 -21.78 1.43 0.97
N SER A 87 -21.31 2.61 1.36
CA SER A 87 -21.84 3.37 2.50
C SER A 87 -22.04 4.82 2.10
N GLU A 88 -23.10 5.44 2.61
CA GLU A 88 -23.36 6.87 2.41
C GLU A 88 -22.44 7.76 3.25
N ASN A 89 -21.88 7.19 4.34
CA ASN A 89 -21.08 7.93 5.32
C ASN A 89 -19.57 7.89 5.04
N PHE A 90 -19.12 7.07 4.07
CA PHE A 90 -17.70 6.87 3.80
C PHE A 90 -17.43 6.63 2.32
N ASP A 91 -16.55 7.45 1.72
CA ASP A 91 -16.15 7.33 0.31
C ASP A 91 -15.12 6.20 0.12
N PHE A 92 -15.60 4.95 0.17
CA PHE A 92 -14.76 3.78 -0.07
C PHE A 92 -14.03 3.82 -1.42
N ASP A 93 -14.65 4.43 -2.44
CA ASP A 93 -14.08 4.49 -3.78
C ASP A 93 -12.81 5.35 -3.79
N MET A 94 -12.79 6.48 -3.06
CA MET A 94 -11.59 7.31 -2.91
C MET A 94 -10.48 6.60 -2.14
N TYR A 95 -10.80 5.98 -1.00
CA TYR A 95 -9.81 5.26 -0.20
C TYR A 95 -9.28 4.02 -0.91
N TYR A 96 -10.11 3.31 -1.69
CA TYR A 96 -9.67 2.21 -2.54
C TYR A 96 -8.67 2.68 -3.60
N ARG A 97 -8.91 3.82 -4.25
CA ARG A 97 -7.99 4.41 -5.23
C ARG A 97 -6.64 4.77 -4.59
N LEU A 98 -6.67 5.39 -3.41
CA LEU A 98 -5.46 5.73 -2.66
C LEU A 98 -4.69 4.47 -2.22
N LEU A 99 -5.39 3.45 -1.75
CA LEU A 99 -4.82 2.15 -1.41
C LEU A 99 -4.15 1.51 -2.63
N ALA A 100 -4.84 1.49 -3.77
CA ALA A 100 -4.34 0.91 -5.02
C ALA A 100 -3.06 1.59 -5.51
N VAL A 101 -2.99 2.93 -5.43
CA VAL A 101 -1.77 3.67 -5.76
C VAL A 101 -0.65 3.34 -4.77
N GLY A 102 -0.95 3.25 -3.47
CA GLY A 102 0.02 2.85 -2.46
C GLY A 102 0.62 1.47 -2.74
N VAL A 103 -0.21 0.48 -3.05
CA VAL A 103 0.23 -0.89 -3.44
C VAL A 103 1.04 -0.86 -4.74
N SER A 104 0.62 -0.07 -5.73
CA SER A 104 1.31 0.03 -7.02
C SER A 104 2.70 0.64 -6.87
N LEU A 105 2.84 1.74 -6.11
CA LEU A 105 4.14 2.35 -5.81
C LEU A 105 5.04 1.41 -5.01
N ASN A 106 4.46 0.70 -4.05
CA ASN A 106 5.15 -0.35 -3.32
C ASN A 106 5.73 -1.43 -4.26
N LEU A 107 4.92 -1.99 -5.17
CA LEU A 107 5.41 -3.00 -6.11
C LEU A 107 6.46 -2.44 -7.09
N LEU A 108 6.26 -1.21 -7.56
CA LEU A 108 7.14 -0.56 -8.53
C LEU A 108 8.55 -0.29 -7.96
N PHE A 109 8.65 0.04 -6.67
CA PHE A 109 9.91 0.38 -6.00
C PHE A 109 10.39 -0.69 -5.02
N ILE A 110 9.90 -1.93 -5.13
CA ILE A 110 10.16 -3.01 -4.18
C ILE A 110 11.64 -3.33 -3.92
N GLN A 111 12.52 -3.00 -4.88
CA GLN A 111 13.97 -3.21 -4.81
C GLN A 111 14.73 -2.01 -4.20
N ALA A 112 14.09 -0.87 -3.96
CA ALA A 112 14.73 0.34 -3.46
C ALA A 112 14.30 0.62 -2.01
N SER A 113 15.20 1.08 -1.13
CA SER A 113 14.85 1.33 0.28
C SER A 113 13.82 2.47 0.47
N ILE A 114 13.58 3.29 -0.56
CA ILE A 114 12.48 4.25 -0.58
C ILE A 114 11.09 3.58 -0.46
N PHE A 115 11.00 2.30 -0.80
CA PHE A 115 9.83 1.45 -0.59
C PHE A 115 9.26 1.55 0.83
N GLN A 116 10.11 1.61 1.86
CA GLN A 116 9.66 1.68 3.24
C GLN A 116 8.71 2.86 3.48
N ARG A 117 8.91 3.97 2.75
CA ARG A 117 8.07 5.18 2.84
C ARG A 117 6.71 5.00 2.18
N PHE A 118 6.70 4.34 1.02
CA PHE A 118 5.45 3.97 0.35
C PHE A 118 4.66 2.96 1.18
N SER A 119 5.33 2.09 1.93
CA SER A 119 4.68 1.21 2.91
C SER A 119 4.02 1.98 4.04
N TYR A 120 4.66 2.99 4.61
CA TYR A 120 4.00 3.83 5.62
C TYR A 120 2.75 4.53 5.07
N LEU A 121 2.79 5.02 3.83
CA LEU A 121 1.65 5.64 3.15
C LEU A 121 0.52 4.63 2.91
N PHE A 122 0.86 3.41 2.48
CA PHE A 122 -0.07 2.30 2.39
C PHE A 122 -0.72 1.96 3.74
N PHE A 123 0.06 1.90 4.83
CA PHE A 123 -0.47 1.64 6.18
C PHE A 123 -1.46 2.73 6.63
N GLN A 124 -1.17 4.00 6.37
CA GLN A 124 -2.06 5.12 6.71
C GLN A 124 -3.44 4.97 6.06
N PHE A 125 -3.48 4.57 4.78
CA PHE A 125 -4.75 4.35 4.08
C PHE A 125 -5.45 3.06 4.51
N CYS A 126 -4.70 1.99 4.75
CA CYS A 126 -5.23 0.74 5.28
C CYS A 126 -5.95 0.90 6.62
N VAL A 127 -5.38 1.68 7.55
CA VAL A 127 -5.96 1.90 8.89
C VAL A 127 -7.33 2.56 8.84
N LEU A 128 -7.62 3.38 7.82
CA LEU A 128 -8.95 3.98 7.63
C LEU A 128 -9.86 3.10 6.78
N PHE A 129 -9.34 2.53 5.69
CA PHE A 129 -10.14 1.77 4.74
C PHE A 129 -10.64 0.46 5.34
N LEU A 130 -9.77 -0.27 6.02
CA LEU A 130 -10.05 -1.62 6.47
C LEU A 130 -11.11 -1.70 7.57
N PRO A 131 -11.01 -0.96 8.70
CA PRO A 131 -11.99 -1.09 9.76
C PRO A 131 -13.39 -0.69 9.29
N ASN A 132 -13.49 0.33 8.44
CA ASN A 132 -14.76 0.74 7.84
C ASN A 132 -15.31 -0.33 6.89
N MET A 133 -14.47 -0.96 6.06
CA MET A 133 -14.89 -2.05 5.19
C MET A 133 -15.39 -3.24 6.01
N LEU A 134 -14.69 -3.58 7.10
CA LEU A 134 -15.08 -4.66 7.99
C LEU A 134 -16.39 -4.35 8.73
N ALA A 135 -16.61 -3.11 9.17
CA ALA A 135 -17.85 -2.69 9.81
C ALA A 135 -19.06 -2.81 8.87
N GLU A 136 -18.90 -2.47 7.58
CA GLU A 136 -19.98 -2.66 6.60
C GLU A 136 -20.19 -4.15 6.27
N LEU A 137 -19.11 -4.93 6.15
CA LEU A 137 -19.21 -6.38 5.95
C LEU A 137 -19.88 -7.10 7.14
N GLN A 138 -19.71 -6.60 8.36
CA GLN A 138 -20.35 -7.17 9.56
C GLN A 138 -21.88 -7.05 9.52
N LYS A 139 -22.41 -6.02 8.87
CA LYS A 139 -23.86 -5.84 8.70
C LYS A 139 -24.48 -6.86 7.74
N MET A 140 -23.66 -7.60 7.01
CA MET A 140 -24.11 -8.61 6.04
C MET A 140 -24.47 -9.93 6.71
N LYS A 141 -25.34 -10.71 6.04
CA LYS A 141 -25.79 -12.03 6.54
C LYS A 141 -24.65 -13.06 6.68
N ASP A 142 -23.60 -12.97 5.84
CA ASP A 142 -22.55 -14.00 5.76
C ASP A 142 -21.35 -13.68 6.69
N LYS A 143 -21.54 -13.91 7.99
CA LYS A 143 -20.56 -13.60 9.06
C LYS A 143 -19.22 -14.36 8.94
N TYR A 144 -19.15 -15.47 8.22
CA TYR A 144 -17.94 -16.30 8.12
C TYR A 144 -16.84 -15.65 7.27
N TYR A 145 -17.20 -14.96 6.18
CA TYR A 145 -16.23 -14.22 5.37
C TYR A 145 -15.62 -13.06 6.15
N PHE A 146 -16.41 -12.41 7.00
CA PHE A 146 -15.96 -11.37 7.92
C PHE A 146 -14.93 -11.89 8.93
N VAL A 147 -15.16 -13.06 9.53
CA VAL A 147 -14.25 -13.68 10.51
C VAL A 147 -12.92 -14.09 9.86
N LEU A 148 -12.97 -14.70 8.68
CA LEU A 148 -11.77 -15.09 7.94
C LEU A 148 -10.92 -13.86 7.57
N LEU A 149 -11.56 -12.77 7.16
CA LEU A 149 -10.89 -11.52 6.84
C LEU A 149 -10.21 -10.90 8.06
N HIS A 150 -10.95 -10.76 9.16
CA HIS A 150 -10.42 -10.25 10.42
C HIS A 150 -9.22 -11.08 10.91
N PHE A 151 -9.29 -12.41 10.74
CA PHE A 151 -8.22 -13.32 11.13
C PHE A 151 -6.95 -13.09 10.29
N LEU A 152 -7.05 -13.10 8.95
CA LEU A 152 -5.92 -12.85 8.06
C LEU A 152 -5.23 -11.51 8.36
N PHE A 153 -6.02 -10.49 8.71
CA PHE A 153 -5.51 -9.18 9.07
C PHE A 153 -4.81 -9.12 10.42
N ASN A 154 -5.34 -9.77 11.44
CA ASN A 154 -4.65 -9.88 12.72
C ASN A 154 -3.33 -10.65 12.58
N CYS A 155 -3.31 -11.73 11.79
CA CYS A 155 -2.06 -12.43 11.45
C CYS A 155 -1.04 -11.50 10.79
N PHE A 156 -1.47 -10.62 9.88
CA PHE A 156 -0.60 -9.62 9.28
C PHE A 156 -0.03 -8.61 10.29
N PHE A 157 -0.88 -7.97 11.09
CA PHE A 157 -0.42 -6.99 12.07
C PHE A 157 0.51 -7.61 13.11
N VAL A 158 0.26 -8.86 13.50
CA VAL A 158 1.15 -9.62 14.38
C VAL A 158 2.49 -9.90 13.68
N TYR A 159 2.50 -10.40 12.45
CA TYR A 159 3.74 -10.62 11.69
C TYR A 159 4.55 -9.33 11.50
N TYR A 160 3.89 -8.25 11.10
CA TYR A 160 4.50 -6.95 10.88
C TYR A 160 5.01 -6.33 12.20
N GLY A 161 4.23 -6.42 13.27
CA GLY A 161 4.63 -5.99 14.61
C GLY A 161 5.86 -6.74 15.12
N ILE A 162 5.91 -8.07 14.93
CA ILE A 162 7.08 -8.89 15.30
C ILE A 162 8.32 -8.50 14.49
N LYS A 163 8.19 -8.22 13.19
CA LYS A 163 9.30 -7.79 12.32
C LYS A 163 9.79 -6.37 12.63
N LEU A 164 8.91 -5.47 13.09
CA LEU A 164 9.27 -4.15 13.59
C LEU A 164 10.03 -4.22 14.92
N ILE A 165 9.79 -5.23 15.77
CA ILE A 165 10.50 -5.37 17.05
C ILE A 165 12.00 -5.71 16.86
N ALA A 166 12.46 -6.04 15.64
CA ALA A 166 13.89 -6.13 15.34
C ALA A 166 14.55 -4.72 15.37
N PRO A 167 15.37 -4.40 16.39
CA PRO A 167 15.89 -3.04 16.59
C PRO A 167 16.76 -2.56 15.41
N THR A 168 17.41 -3.51 14.73
CA THR A 168 18.29 -3.28 13.58
C THR A 168 17.56 -2.80 12.33
N LEU A 169 16.25 -3.04 12.21
CA LEU A 169 15.42 -2.58 11.08
C LEU A 169 14.79 -1.20 11.32
N ILE A 170 14.60 -0.80 12.59
CA ILE A 170 14.03 0.52 12.95
C ILE A 170 15.12 1.59 13.08
N ARG A 171 16.36 1.21 13.41
CA ARG A 171 17.49 2.12 13.56
C ARG A 171 18.72 1.56 12.84
N PRO A 172 18.92 1.85 11.54
CA PRO A 172 20.17 1.49 10.85
C PRO A 172 21.39 2.30 11.32
N TYR A 173 21.24 3.17 12.33
CA TYR A 173 22.28 4.05 12.87
C TYR A 173 22.45 3.90 14.39
N PHE A 174 22.43 2.66 14.89
CA PHE A 174 23.05 2.30 16.17
C PHE A 174 23.86 1.03 16.01
#